data_AF-A0A690UYC0-F1
#
_entry.id   AF-A0A690UYC0-F1
#
_cell.length_a   1.000
_cell.length_b   1.000
_cell.length_c   1.000
_cell.angle_alpha   90.00
_cell.angle_beta   90.00
_cell.angle_gamma   90.00
#
_symmetry.space_group_name_H-M   'P 1'
#
loop_
_entity.id
_entity.type
_entity.pdbx_description
1 polymer ?
#
loop_
_entity_poly.entity_id
_entity_poly.type
_entity_poly.pdbx_seq_one_letter_code
_entity_poly.pdbx_strand_id
1 'polypeptide(L)'
;MIKTISKYITEEYYERIFFKMNDKNQLLTYEDIKRKMTMLSQKNNVLLLGNGFSIAYEANFSFENLINNMNKNDNIINNLFSKLELTNSHDIEEIMKHLEISQRVLECFDFNDKSSIVEEYKIKLKEEFIKIIREKHPKFLDEKSSTAIEFIESYSNIFTLNYDLLLYWLIMEYNKQAKDDKRKKYCDGFFKKDSSLIFQKDYRDKNFFFLHGALHLFEIDNKLIKIRNKDKAILDQIIQQIDNKNYPVCFRWRF
;
A
#
# COMPACT_ATOMS: atom_id res chain seq x y z
N MET A 1 4.09 -5.90 13.41
CA MET A 1 3.56 -4.67 12.81
C MET A 1 2.04 -4.77 12.58
N ILE A 2 1.54 -5.75 11.81
CA ILE A 2 0.09 -5.97 11.58
C ILE A 2 -0.69 -6.20 12.89
N LYS A 3 -0.21 -7.03 13.82
CA LYS A 3 -0.85 -7.21 15.15
C LYS A 3 -0.82 -5.96 16.04
N THR A 4 0.13 -5.06 15.83
CA THR A 4 0.22 -3.80 16.57
C THR A 4 -0.78 -2.79 16.01
N ILE A 5 -0.92 -2.71 14.69
CA ILE A 5 -1.91 -1.85 14.02
C ILE A 5 -3.34 -2.37 14.30
N SER A 6 -3.57 -3.67 14.18
CA SER A 6 -4.85 -4.34 14.48
C SER A 6 -5.32 -4.14 15.93
N LYS A 7 -4.41 -4.12 16.91
CA LYS A 7 -4.78 -3.95 18.33
C LYS A 7 -5.12 -2.50 18.70
N TYR A 8 -4.78 -1.52 17.86
CA TYR A 8 -5.07 -0.10 18.08
C TYR A 8 -6.15 0.48 17.16
N ILE A 9 -6.61 -0.30 16.19
CA ILE A 9 -7.85 -0.04 15.43
C ILE A 9 -8.96 -0.87 16.09
N THR A 10 -9.24 -0.56 17.36
CA THR A 10 -10.36 -1.16 18.10
C THR A 10 -11.66 -0.46 17.72
N GLU A 11 -12.70 -1.27 17.52
CA GLU A 11 -14.18 -1.09 17.40
C GLU A 11 -14.79 0.30 17.11
N GLU A 12 -14.23 1.40 17.62
CA GLU A 12 -14.76 2.77 17.46
C GLU A 12 -14.59 3.34 16.03
N TYR A 13 -13.69 2.78 15.22
CA TYR A 13 -13.46 3.22 13.83
C TYR A 13 -14.24 2.42 12.78
N TYR A 14 -14.66 1.19 13.09
CA TYR A 14 -15.34 0.32 12.12
C TYR A 14 -16.80 0.72 11.87
N GLU A 15 -17.43 1.49 12.76
CA GLU A 15 -18.79 2.00 12.54
C GLU A 15 -18.89 3.13 11.51
N ARG A 16 -17.78 3.64 10.95
CA ARG A 16 -17.80 4.83 10.06
C ARG A 16 -17.51 4.56 8.59
N ILE A 17 -17.45 3.31 8.15
CA ILE A 17 -17.44 2.97 6.72
C ILE A 17 -18.88 2.69 6.28
N PHE A 18 -19.67 3.75 6.18
CA PHE A 18 -20.96 3.70 5.50
C PHE A 18 -20.99 4.78 4.44
N PHE A 19 -21.45 4.42 3.23
CA PHE A 19 -22.14 5.35 2.36
C PHE A 19 -23.14 6.10 3.23
N LYS A 20 -22.89 7.39 3.51
CA LYS A 20 -23.78 8.17 4.36
C LYS A 20 -25.02 8.53 3.53
N MET A 21 -25.91 7.56 3.35
CA MET A 21 -27.28 7.81 2.96
C MET A 21 -27.86 8.82 3.95
N ASN A 22 -28.49 9.88 3.45
CA ASN A 22 -29.27 10.76 4.31
C ASN A 22 -30.43 9.95 4.96
N ASP A 23 -31.15 10.51 5.93
CA ASP A 23 -32.34 9.88 6.57
C ASP A 23 -33.47 9.46 5.58
N LYS A 24 -33.27 9.72 4.27
CA LYS A 24 -34.14 9.40 3.14
C LYS A 24 -33.51 8.46 2.09
N ASN A 25 -32.42 7.74 2.38
CA ASN A 25 -31.74 6.83 1.44
C ASN A 25 -31.28 7.48 0.11
N GLN A 26 -30.97 8.78 0.13
CA GLN A 26 -30.47 9.48 -1.06
C GLN A 26 -28.94 9.45 -1.10
N LEU A 27 -28.37 9.09 -2.27
CA LEU A 27 -26.94 9.19 -2.55
C LEU A 27 -26.51 10.66 -2.52
N LEU A 28 -25.47 10.97 -1.74
CA LEU A 28 -24.87 12.30 -1.70
C LEU A 28 -23.87 12.45 -2.85
N THR A 29 -23.83 13.61 -3.47
CA THR A 29 -22.75 13.94 -4.41
C THR A 29 -21.46 14.24 -3.65
N TYR A 30 -20.32 14.22 -4.35
CA TYR A 30 -19.04 14.62 -3.74
C TYR A 30 -19.08 16.06 -3.21
N GLU A 31 -19.77 16.97 -3.92
CA GLU A 31 -19.94 18.36 -3.47
C GLU A 31 -20.78 18.45 -2.18
N ASP A 32 -21.81 17.61 -2.03
CA ASP A 32 -22.57 17.53 -0.78
C ASP A 32 -21.71 17.02 0.39
N ILE A 33 -20.84 16.04 0.13
CA ILE A 33 -19.88 15.53 1.12
C ILE A 33 -18.88 16.63 1.49
N LYS A 34 -18.30 17.35 0.51
CA LYS A 34 -17.41 18.50 0.75
C LYS A 34 -18.07 19.55 1.63
N ARG A 35 -19.31 19.95 1.34
CA ARG A 35 -20.06 20.91 2.19
C ARG A 35 -20.25 20.39 3.61
N LYS A 36 -20.55 19.09 3.80
CA LYS A 36 -20.64 18.51 5.14
C LYS A 36 -19.29 18.49 5.85
N MET A 37 -18.21 18.18 5.13
CA MET A 37 -16.84 18.17 5.65
C MET A 37 -16.35 19.55 6.09
N THR A 38 -16.80 20.64 5.44
CA THR A 38 -16.46 22.00 5.88
C THR A 38 -17.24 22.45 7.12
N MET A 39 -18.44 21.91 7.32
CA MET A 39 -19.22 22.13 8.55
C MET A 39 -18.66 21.35 9.76
N LEU A 40 -17.92 20.28 9.50
CA LEU A 40 -17.19 19.52 10.51
C LEU A 40 -15.78 20.11 10.70
N SER A 41 -15.19 19.93 11.89
CA SER A 41 -13.76 20.20 12.08
C SER A 41 -12.94 19.36 11.09
N GLN A 42 -12.03 19.98 10.34
CA GLN A 42 -11.13 19.29 9.40
C GLN A 42 -10.39 18.11 10.04
N LYS A 43 -10.10 18.18 11.35
CA LYS A 43 -9.46 17.10 12.11
C LYS A 43 -10.23 15.77 12.08
N ASN A 44 -11.53 15.83 11.80
CA ASN A 44 -12.41 14.67 11.75
C ASN A 44 -12.58 14.09 10.34
N ASN A 45 -11.98 14.72 9.32
CA ASN A 45 -12.05 14.25 7.95
C ASN A 45 -11.04 13.13 7.75
N VAL A 46 -11.55 11.92 7.58
CA VAL A 46 -10.77 10.69 7.37
C VAL A 46 -11.05 10.15 5.98
N LEU A 47 -10.00 9.75 5.28
CA LEU A 47 -10.04 9.14 3.96
C LEU A 47 -9.47 7.73 4.02
N LEU A 48 -10.15 6.77 3.44
CA LEU A 48 -9.61 5.44 3.15
C LEU A 48 -9.47 5.30 1.64
N LEU A 49 -8.25 5.05 1.18
CA LEU A 49 -7.91 4.85 -0.22
C LEU A 49 -7.71 3.36 -0.50
N GLY A 50 -8.36 2.90 -1.56
CA GLY A 50 -8.10 1.62 -2.20
C GLY A 50 -7.53 1.83 -3.61
N ASN A 51 -7.24 0.72 -4.29
CA ASN A 51 -6.48 0.75 -5.55
C ASN A 51 -7.17 1.60 -6.65
N GLY A 52 -8.49 1.80 -6.53
CA GLY A 52 -9.27 2.72 -7.38
C GLY A 52 -8.71 4.14 -7.44
N PHE A 53 -8.07 4.64 -6.36
CA PHE A 53 -7.39 5.94 -6.38
C PHE A 53 -6.23 5.97 -7.38
N SER A 54 -5.39 4.95 -7.36
CA SER A 54 -4.25 4.83 -8.27
C SER A 54 -4.72 4.56 -9.71
N ILE A 55 -5.74 3.72 -9.89
CA ILE A 55 -6.36 3.45 -11.20
C ILE A 55 -6.95 4.72 -11.82
N ALA A 56 -7.62 5.57 -11.02
CA ALA A 56 -8.19 6.83 -11.50
C ALA A 56 -7.11 7.82 -11.95
N TYR A 57 -5.92 7.77 -11.33
CA TYR A 57 -4.78 8.56 -11.74
C TYR A 57 -4.15 8.00 -13.03
N GLU A 58 -3.90 6.69 -13.04
CA GLU A 58 -3.24 5.96 -14.12
C GLU A 58 -3.81 4.52 -14.20
N ALA A 59 -4.52 4.22 -15.31
CA ALA A 59 -5.27 2.97 -15.47
C ALA A 59 -4.37 1.71 -15.40
N ASN A 60 -3.07 1.87 -15.64
CA ASN A 60 -2.07 0.82 -15.53
C ASN A 60 -1.91 0.25 -14.11
N PHE A 61 -2.45 0.90 -13.07
CA PHE A 61 -2.43 0.39 -11.69
C PHE A 61 -3.46 -0.70 -11.37
N SER A 62 -4.33 -1.08 -12.32
CA SER A 62 -5.32 -2.14 -12.06
C SER A 62 -4.62 -3.49 -11.85
N PHE A 63 -5.12 -4.29 -10.90
CA PHE A 63 -4.55 -5.61 -10.62
C PHE A 63 -4.62 -6.55 -11.84
N GLU A 64 -5.70 -6.44 -12.61
CA GLU A 64 -5.85 -7.14 -13.89
C GLU A 64 -4.72 -6.77 -14.86
N ASN A 65 -4.40 -5.48 -14.99
CA ASN A 65 -3.26 -5.05 -15.78
C ASN A 65 -1.96 -5.62 -15.19
N LEU A 66 -1.78 -5.64 -13.87
CA LEU A 66 -0.58 -6.23 -13.26
C LEU A 66 -0.45 -7.72 -13.60
N ILE A 67 -1.51 -8.53 -13.47
CA ILE A 67 -1.50 -9.96 -13.85
C ILE A 67 -1.21 -10.13 -15.34
N ASN A 68 -1.89 -9.38 -16.19
CA ASN A 68 -1.78 -9.52 -17.64
C ASN A 68 -0.36 -9.23 -18.17
N ASN A 69 0.43 -8.47 -17.41
CA ASN A 69 1.83 -8.15 -17.73
C ASN A 69 2.85 -9.13 -17.08
N MET A 70 2.42 -10.09 -16.26
CA MET A 70 3.33 -11.14 -15.79
C MET A 70 3.83 -12.00 -16.95
N ASN A 71 5.02 -12.59 -16.77
CA ASN A 71 5.64 -13.43 -17.80
C ASN A 71 4.78 -14.66 -18.14
N LYS A 72 4.04 -14.58 -19.24
CA LYS A 72 3.18 -15.66 -19.76
C LYS A 72 3.96 -16.88 -20.27
N ASN A 73 5.28 -16.82 -20.34
CA ASN A 73 6.10 -18.00 -20.67
C ASN A 73 6.51 -18.78 -19.40
N ASP A 74 6.22 -18.26 -18.21
CA ASP A 74 6.40 -19.01 -16.97
C ASP A 74 5.21 -19.96 -16.76
N ASN A 75 5.43 -21.23 -17.13
CA ASN A 75 4.43 -22.28 -17.00
C ASN A 75 3.88 -22.42 -15.57
N ILE A 76 4.65 -22.04 -14.54
CA ILE A 76 4.20 -22.24 -13.17
C ILE A 76 3.33 -21.10 -12.69
N ILE A 77 3.68 -19.85 -12.99
CA ILE A 77 2.79 -18.70 -12.71
C ILE A 77 1.44 -18.91 -13.41
N ASN A 78 1.46 -19.27 -14.69
CA ASN A 78 0.24 -19.57 -15.44
C ASN A 78 -0.56 -20.74 -14.86
N ASN A 79 0.11 -21.81 -14.43
CA ASN A 79 -0.55 -22.95 -13.81
C ASN A 79 -1.19 -22.56 -12.48
N LEU A 80 -0.56 -21.68 -11.69
CA LEU A 80 -1.12 -21.22 -10.43
C LEU A 80 -2.42 -20.44 -10.65
N PHE A 81 -2.37 -19.44 -11.53
CA PHE A 81 -3.54 -18.61 -11.84
C PHE A 81 -4.69 -19.44 -12.44
N SER A 82 -4.38 -20.36 -13.35
CA SER A 82 -5.40 -21.20 -14.00
C SER A 82 -5.95 -22.30 -13.09
N LYS A 83 -5.12 -23.01 -12.31
CA LYS A 83 -5.56 -24.15 -11.49
C LYS A 83 -6.24 -23.75 -10.19
N LEU A 84 -5.87 -22.59 -9.63
CA LEU A 84 -6.50 -22.08 -8.42
C LEU A 84 -7.67 -21.14 -8.72
N GLU A 85 -8.07 -21.00 -10.00
CA GLU A 85 -9.12 -20.07 -10.46
C GLU A 85 -8.89 -18.62 -9.97
N LEU A 86 -7.62 -18.29 -9.67
CA LEU A 86 -7.21 -16.98 -9.16
C LEU A 86 -7.20 -15.92 -10.25
N THR A 87 -7.53 -16.26 -11.50
CA THR A 87 -7.78 -15.29 -12.57
C THR A 87 -8.89 -14.30 -12.22
N ASN A 88 -9.81 -14.69 -11.33
CA ASN A 88 -10.85 -13.82 -10.79
C ASN A 88 -10.48 -13.23 -9.41
N SER A 89 -9.37 -13.67 -8.80
CA SER A 89 -8.87 -13.00 -7.60
C SER A 89 -8.43 -11.60 -8.02
N HIS A 90 -8.88 -10.61 -7.28
CA HIS A 90 -8.50 -9.22 -7.51
C HIS A 90 -7.34 -8.78 -6.59
N ASP A 91 -6.74 -9.73 -5.86
CA ASP A 91 -5.80 -9.42 -4.80
C ASP A 91 -4.62 -10.40 -4.70
N ILE A 92 -3.40 -9.85 -4.86
CA ILE A 92 -2.15 -10.58 -4.64
C ILE A 92 -2.02 -11.13 -3.22
N GLU A 93 -2.65 -10.49 -2.23
CA GLU A 93 -2.65 -10.95 -0.83
C GLU A 93 -3.20 -12.37 -0.71
N GLU A 94 -4.30 -12.63 -1.41
CA GLU A 94 -5.00 -13.89 -1.39
C GLU A 94 -4.16 -15.00 -2.02
N ILE A 95 -3.53 -14.71 -3.16
CA ILE A 95 -2.62 -15.63 -3.84
C ILE A 95 -1.44 -15.99 -2.94
N MET A 96 -0.81 -14.98 -2.35
CA MET A 96 0.31 -15.17 -1.43
C MET A 96 -0.10 -15.96 -0.19
N LYS A 97 -1.31 -15.73 0.33
CA LYS A 97 -1.87 -16.48 1.45
C LYS A 97 -2.08 -17.95 1.12
N HIS A 98 -2.62 -18.28 -0.05
CA HIS A 98 -2.80 -19.66 -0.48
C HIS A 98 -1.47 -20.38 -0.62
N LEU A 99 -0.45 -19.74 -1.20
CA LEU A 99 0.89 -20.30 -1.28
C LEU A 99 1.53 -20.51 0.10
N GLU A 100 1.39 -19.56 1.02
CA GLU A 100 1.90 -19.66 2.39
C GLU A 100 1.26 -20.83 3.15
N ILE A 101 -0.08 -20.96 3.08
CA ILE A 101 -0.79 -22.06 3.72
C ILE A 101 -0.37 -23.40 3.10
N SER A 102 -0.27 -23.46 1.76
CA SER A 102 0.12 -24.68 1.05
C SER A 102 1.52 -25.14 1.45
N GLN A 103 2.47 -24.22 1.56
CA GLN A 103 3.82 -24.53 2.02
C GLN A 103 3.81 -25.10 3.44
N ARG A 104 3.13 -24.43 4.38
CA ARG A 104 3.03 -24.89 5.78
C ARG A 104 2.40 -26.28 5.87
N VAL A 105 1.38 -26.57 5.06
CA VAL A 105 0.75 -27.90 5.01
C VAL A 105 1.75 -28.94 4.50
N LEU A 106 2.52 -28.65 3.45
CA LEU A 106 3.55 -29.57 2.94
C LEU A 106 4.64 -29.84 3.96
N GLU A 107 5.07 -28.82 4.70
CA GLU A 107 6.03 -28.95 5.81
C GLU A 107 5.48 -29.84 6.94
N CYS A 108 4.19 -29.73 7.28
CA CYS A 108 3.57 -30.59 8.29
C CYS A 108 3.59 -32.09 7.95
N PHE A 109 3.68 -32.44 6.66
CA PHE A 109 3.76 -33.82 6.19
C PHE A 109 5.17 -34.21 5.71
N ASP A 110 6.20 -33.44 6.08
CA ASP A 110 7.61 -33.66 5.72
C ASP A 110 7.89 -33.69 4.21
N PHE A 111 7.02 -33.08 3.39
CA PHE A 111 7.23 -32.93 1.95
C PHE A 111 8.13 -31.72 1.64
N ASN A 112 9.34 -31.71 2.21
CA ASN A 112 10.28 -30.58 2.17
C ASN A 112 10.69 -30.17 0.75
N ASP A 113 10.86 -31.13 -0.18
CA ASP A 113 11.17 -30.85 -1.59
C ASP A 113 10.03 -30.05 -2.26
N LYS A 114 8.77 -30.39 -1.93
CA LYS A 114 7.60 -29.69 -2.48
C LYS A 114 7.37 -28.34 -1.81
N SER A 115 7.60 -28.26 -0.50
CA SER A 115 7.59 -26.98 0.24
C SER A 115 8.60 -25.99 -0.37
N SER A 116 9.83 -26.44 -0.63
CA SER A 116 10.89 -25.60 -1.22
C SER A 116 10.51 -25.04 -2.60
N ILE A 117 9.82 -25.85 -3.41
CA ILE A 117 9.26 -25.43 -4.70
C ILE A 117 8.21 -24.32 -4.51
N VAL A 118 7.33 -24.43 -3.51
CA VAL A 118 6.33 -23.38 -3.21
C VAL A 118 6.99 -22.09 -2.73
N GLU A 119 8.04 -22.17 -1.91
CA GLU A 119 8.80 -20.99 -1.48
C GLU A 119 9.46 -20.27 -2.68
N GLU A 120 10.07 -21.01 -3.60
CA GLU A 120 10.65 -20.45 -4.83
C GLU A 120 9.59 -19.68 -5.64
N TYR A 121 8.36 -20.19 -5.72
CA TYR A 121 7.26 -19.50 -6.40
C TYR A 121 6.80 -18.25 -5.68
N LYS A 122 6.67 -18.28 -4.36
CA LYS A 122 6.34 -17.07 -3.59
C LYS A 122 7.37 -15.97 -3.85
N ILE A 123 8.65 -16.32 -3.91
CA ILE A 123 9.74 -15.38 -4.20
C ILE A 123 9.59 -14.82 -5.61
N LYS A 124 9.44 -15.69 -6.63
CA LYS A 124 9.26 -15.28 -8.02
C LYS A 124 8.06 -14.36 -8.21
N LEU A 125 6.92 -14.70 -7.59
CA LEU A 125 5.70 -13.90 -7.69
C LEU A 125 5.88 -12.50 -7.07
N LYS A 126 6.57 -12.38 -5.93
CA LYS A 126 6.92 -11.09 -5.33
C LYS A 126 7.82 -10.27 -6.25
N GLU A 127 8.85 -10.89 -6.82
CA GLU A 127 9.81 -10.23 -7.71
C GLU A 127 9.13 -9.70 -8.98
N GLU A 128 8.30 -10.51 -9.63
CA GLU A 128 7.52 -10.10 -10.81
C GLU A 128 6.52 -8.99 -10.46
N PHE A 129 5.78 -9.10 -9.35
CA PHE A 129 4.83 -8.07 -8.94
C PHE A 129 5.50 -6.71 -8.74
N ILE A 130 6.66 -6.68 -8.08
CA ILE A 130 7.37 -5.42 -7.84
C ILE A 130 7.96 -4.86 -9.14
N LYS A 131 8.46 -5.72 -10.01
CA LYS A 131 8.94 -5.33 -11.35
C LYS A 131 7.82 -4.66 -12.15
N ILE A 132 6.62 -5.23 -12.13
CA ILE A 132 5.48 -4.66 -12.86
C ILE A 132 5.04 -3.35 -12.22
N ILE A 133 4.98 -3.25 -10.88
CA ILE A 133 4.70 -1.96 -10.23
C ILE A 133 5.73 -0.92 -10.69
N ARG A 134 7.01 -1.25 -10.74
CA ARG A 134 8.04 -0.31 -11.23
C ARG A 134 7.80 0.11 -12.69
N GLU A 135 7.46 -0.83 -13.57
CA GLU A 135 7.23 -0.55 -14.98
C GLU A 135 5.98 0.32 -15.22
N LYS A 136 4.93 0.10 -14.42
CA LYS A 136 3.64 0.79 -14.56
C LYS A 136 3.53 2.06 -13.73
N HIS A 137 4.34 2.20 -12.67
CA HIS A 137 4.34 3.40 -11.84
C HIS A 137 4.79 4.60 -12.68
N PRO A 138 4.10 5.75 -12.61
CA PRO A 138 4.50 6.95 -13.31
C PRO A 138 5.92 7.33 -12.87
N LYS A 139 6.77 7.71 -13.82
CA LYS A 139 8.16 8.12 -13.52
C LYS A 139 8.20 9.48 -12.82
N PHE A 140 7.21 10.32 -13.13
CA PHE A 140 7.07 11.67 -12.61
C PHE A 140 5.59 11.97 -12.38
N LEU A 141 5.30 12.89 -11.46
CA LEU A 141 3.97 13.45 -11.32
C LEU A 141 3.69 14.38 -12.52
N ASP A 142 2.51 14.24 -13.12
CA ASP A 142 2.04 14.99 -14.29
C ASP A 142 1.01 16.07 -13.89
N GLU A 143 0.31 16.69 -14.85
CA GLU A 143 -0.70 17.72 -14.55
C GLU A 143 -1.86 17.23 -13.64
N LYS A 144 -2.15 15.92 -13.61
CA LYS A 144 -3.21 15.36 -12.76
C LYS A 144 -2.84 15.41 -11.28
N SER A 145 -1.55 15.55 -10.96
CA SER A 145 -1.06 15.59 -9.58
C SER A 145 -1.64 16.75 -8.79
N SER A 146 -1.87 17.91 -9.41
CA SER A 146 -2.51 19.06 -8.75
C SER A 146 -3.91 18.71 -8.27
N THR A 147 -4.74 18.13 -9.14
CA THR A 147 -6.10 17.70 -8.80
C THR A 147 -6.10 16.62 -7.70
N ALA A 148 -5.18 15.66 -7.78
CA ALA A 148 -5.05 14.62 -6.77
C ALA A 148 -4.59 15.19 -5.41
N ILE A 149 -3.70 16.18 -5.41
CA ILE A 149 -3.26 16.90 -4.21
C ILE A 149 -4.42 17.69 -3.58
N GLU A 150 -5.18 18.44 -4.39
CA GLU A 150 -6.37 19.19 -3.92
C GLU A 150 -7.42 18.25 -3.29
N PHE A 151 -7.59 17.06 -3.87
CA PHE A 151 -8.47 16.03 -3.32
C PHE A 151 -7.99 15.58 -1.94
N ILE A 152 -6.74 15.14 -1.81
CA ILE A 152 -6.24 14.61 -0.53
C ILE A 152 -6.11 15.69 0.55
N GLU A 153 -5.83 16.94 0.17
CA GLU A 153 -5.61 18.05 1.11
C GLU A 153 -6.78 18.26 2.07
N SER A 154 -8.00 17.93 1.64
CA SER A 154 -9.24 18.10 2.42
C SER A 154 -9.35 17.18 3.64
N TYR A 155 -8.43 16.22 3.80
CA TYR A 155 -8.49 15.17 4.82
C TYR A 155 -7.32 15.23 5.79
N SER A 156 -7.61 15.23 7.09
CA SER A 156 -6.58 15.23 8.14
C SER A 156 -5.93 13.88 8.32
N ASN A 157 -6.63 12.77 8.06
CA ASN A 157 -6.05 11.43 8.18
C ASN A 157 -6.35 10.63 6.93
N ILE A 158 -5.32 10.08 6.30
CA ILE A 158 -5.42 9.26 5.10
C ILE A 158 -4.92 7.86 5.42
N PHE A 159 -5.77 6.86 5.24
CA PHE A 159 -5.39 5.47 5.30
C PHE A 159 -5.38 4.93 3.88
N THR A 160 -4.42 4.07 3.55
CA THR A 160 -4.34 3.46 2.23
C THR A 160 -4.10 1.96 2.33
N LEU A 161 -4.77 1.24 1.43
CA LEU A 161 -4.54 -0.16 1.10
C LEU A 161 -3.73 -0.31 -0.20
N ASN A 162 -3.23 0.79 -0.76
CA ASN A 162 -2.49 0.76 -2.01
C ASN A 162 -1.04 0.37 -1.75
N TYR A 163 -0.51 -0.46 -2.65
CA TYR A 163 0.89 -0.88 -2.61
C TYR A 163 1.81 0.15 -3.24
N ASP A 164 1.35 0.82 -4.29
CA ASP A 164 2.14 1.74 -5.07
C ASP A 164 2.65 2.96 -4.28
N LEU A 165 3.54 3.73 -4.90
CA LEU A 165 4.14 4.91 -4.30
C LEU A 165 3.42 6.21 -4.67
N LEU A 166 2.30 6.17 -5.39
CA LEU A 166 1.63 7.36 -5.91
C LEU A 166 1.20 8.28 -4.78
N LEU A 167 0.46 7.75 -3.80
CA LEU A 167 0.04 8.54 -2.64
C LEU A 167 1.25 9.13 -1.90
N TYR A 168 2.31 8.34 -1.73
CA TYR A 168 3.53 8.80 -1.09
C TYR A 168 4.15 9.98 -1.86
N TRP A 169 4.23 9.90 -3.19
CA TRP A 169 4.78 10.96 -4.03
C TRP A 169 3.93 12.23 -4.01
N LEU A 170 2.62 12.10 -4.11
CA LEU A 170 1.69 13.23 -4.00
C LEU A 170 1.82 13.94 -2.66
N ILE A 171 1.96 13.17 -1.57
CA ILE A 171 2.19 13.74 -0.23
C ILE A 171 3.56 14.41 -0.13
N MET A 172 4.61 13.84 -0.72
CA MET A 172 5.93 14.50 -0.76
C MET A 172 5.88 15.81 -1.53
N GLU A 173 5.14 15.86 -2.65
CA GLU A 173 4.97 17.08 -3.44
C GLU A 173 4.17 18.14 -2.68
N TYR A 174 3.04 17.77 -2.09
CA TYR A 174 2.27 18.65 -1.20
C TYR A 174 3.12 19.20 -0.04
N ASN A 175 3.90 18.34 0.61
CA ASN A 175 4.75 18.75 1.73
C ASN A 175 5.87 19.73 1.32
N LYS A 176 6.31 19.75 0.04
CA LYS A 176 7.22 20.79 -0.46
C LYS A 176 6.50 22.14 -0.56
N GLN A 177 5.25 22.15 -1.04
CA GLN A 177 4.43 23.36 -1.18
C GLN A 177 4.12 24.00 0.19
N ALA A 178 3.98 23.19 1.24
CA ALA A 178 3.76 23.64 2.62
C ALA A 178 4.98 24.34 3.28
N LYS A 179 6.13 24.45 2.58
CA LYS A 179 7.37 25.11 3.05
C LYS A 179 7.76 24.72 4.48
N ASP A 180 7.82 25.66 5.43
CA ASP A 180 8.28 25.42 6.80
C ASP A 180 7.14 25.19 7.81
N ASP A 181 5.87 25.27 7.39
CA ASP A 181 4.74 25.05 8.29
C ASP A 181 4.52 23.55 8.56
N LYS A 182 5.15 23.06 9.63
CA LYS A 182 5.07 21.65 10.04
C LYS A 182 3.64 21.17 10.33
N ARG A 183 2.70 22.06 10.67
CA ARG A 183 1.29 21.70 10.94
C ARG A 183 0.52 21.40 9.66
N LYS A 184 0.94 22.02 8.55
CA LYS A 184 0.34 21.77 7.23
C LYS A 184 0.89 20.50 6.56
N LYS A 185 2.03 19.97 7.00
CA LYS A 185 2.64 18.77 6.40
C LYS A 185 2.02 17.48 6.90
N TYR A 186 1.75 16.57 5.97
CA TYR A 186 1.44 15.18 6.29
C TYR A 186 2.63 14.44 6.88
N CYS A 187 2.37 13.62 7.89
CA CYS A 187 3.35 12.74 8.54
C CYS A 187 2.85 11.30 8.53
N ASP A 188 3.75 10.32 8.43
CA ASP A 188 3.43 8.90 8.48
C ASP A 188 3.72 8.24 9.83
N GLY A 189 4.01 9.06 10.86
CA GLY A 189 4.35 8.59 12.21
C GLY A 189 5.73 7.93 12.33
N PHE A 190 6.49 7.82 11.23
CA PHE A 190 7.82 7.20 11.25
C PHE A 190 8.94 8.23 11.46
N PHE A 191 9.76 8.01 12.48
CA PHE A 191 10.90 8.84 12.81
C PHE A 191 12.15 8.00 13.09
N LYS A 192 13.32 8.60 12.93
CA LYS A 192 14.60 7.92 13.13
C LYS A 192 15.04 8.11 14.59
N LYS A 193 15.29 7.01 15.30
CA LYS A 193 15.89 6.99 16.64
C LYS A 193 17.02 5.95 16.65
N ASP A 194 18.23 6.37 17.03
CA ASP A 194 19.40 5.50 17.21
C ASP A 194 19.64 4.55 16.02
N SER A 195 19.59 5.11 14.80
CA SER A 195 19.73 4.38 13.52
C SER A 195 18.62 3.40 13.15
N SER A 196 17.58 3.26 13.97
CA SER A 196 16.35 2.53 13.66
C SER A 196 15.20 3.47 13.31
N LEU A 197 14.30 3.04 12.43
CA LEU A 197 13.02 3.72 12.25
C LEU A 197 12.04 3.18 13.29
N ILE A 198 11.43 4.07 14.06
CA ILE A 198 10.37 3.71 15.00
C ILE A 198 9.10 4.47 14.68
N PHE A 199 7.97 3.87 15.03
CA PHE A 199 6.65 4.45 14.87
C PHE A 199 6.26 5.15 16.17
N GLN A 200 6.11 6.47 16.13
CA GLN A 200 5.58 7.25 17.24
C GLN A 200 4.26 7.83 16.79
N LYS A 201 3.29 7.72 17.69
CA LYS A 201 1.97 8.29 17.50
C LYS A 201 2.01 9.81 17.75
N ASP A 202 2.86 10.52 17.03
CA ASP A 202 2.82 11.98 16.98
C ASP A 202 1.67 12.34 16.04
N TYR A 203 0.49 12.54 16.61
CA TYR A 203 -0.67 13.07 15.91
C TYR A 203 -0.35 14.48 15.43
N ARG A 204 0.14 14.61 14.19
CA ARG A 204 0.10 15.90 13.51
C ARG A 204 -1.33 16.21 13.09
N ASP A 205 -1.58 17.46 12.71
CA ASP A 205 -2.89 17.84 12.17
C ASP A 205 -3.20 17.13 10.84
N LYS A 206 -2.16 16.61 10.16
CA LYS A 206 -2.25 15.83 8.92
C LYS A 206 -1.40 14.57 8.98
N ASN A 207 -2.01 13.39 8.79
CA ASN A 207 -1.34 12.09 8.85
C ASN A 207 -1.72 11.17 7.69
N PHE A 208 -0.83 10.25 7.34
CA PHE A 208 -1.10 9.21 6.35
C PHE A 208 -0.50 7.85 6.75
N PHE A 209 -1.23 6.76 6.50
CA PHE A 209 -0.85 5.43 6.97
C PHE A 209 -1.11 4.37 5.91
N PHE A 210 -0.10 3.53 5.67
CA PHE A 210 -0.22 2.33 4.84
C PHE A 210 -0.54 1.13 5.74
N LEU A 211 -1.76 0.60 5.64
CA LEU A 211 -2.30 -0.32 6.63
C LEU A 211 -1.62 -1.70 6.63
N HIS A 212 -1.23 -2.21 5.46
CA HIS A 212 -0.52 -3.49 5.31
C HIS A 212 1.00 -3.31 5.18
N GLY A 213 1.51 -2.08 5.35
CA GLY A 213 2.90 -1.71 5.05
C GLY A 213 3.02 -1.01 3.70
N ALA A 214 4.24 -0.63 3.30
CA ALA A 214 4.45 0.11 2.05
C ALA A 214 5.69 -0.38 1.32
N LEU A 215 5.72 -0.21 -0.01
CA LEU A 215 6.86 -0.60 -0.85
C LEU A 215 8.19 0.01 -0.45
N HIS A 216 8.16 1.20 0.16
CA HIS A 216 9.35 1.92 0.60
C HIS A 216 9.73 1.64 2.07
N LEU A 217 9.05 0.69 2.74
CA LEU A 217 9.33 0.26 4.11
C LEU A 217 9.88 -1.17 4.10
N PHE A 218 11.05 -1.36 4.69
CA PHE A 218 11.79 -2.62 4.75
C PHE A 218 12.18 -2.93 6.18
N GLU A 219 12.32 -4.20 6.52
CA GLU A 219 12.91 -4.63 7.78
C GLU A 219 14.15 -5.48 7.48
N ILE A 220 15.33 -4.94 7.77
CA ILE A 220 16.62 -5.57 7.50
C ILE A 220 17.35 -5.70 8.83
N ASP A 221 17.84 -6.89 9.15
CA ASP A 221 18.51 -7.18 10.43
C ASP A 221 17.71 -6.73 11.66
N ASN A 222 16.39 -7.02 11.66
CA ASN A 222 15.43 -6.61 12.70
C ASN A 222 15.32 -5.07 12.89
N LYS A 223 15.77 -4.28 11.91
CA LYS A 223 15.63 -2.82 11.90
C LYS A 223 14.69 -2.41 10.79
N LEU A 224 13.69 -1.62 11.16
CA LEU A 224 12.84 -0.96 10.18
C LEU A 224 13.62 0.16 9.48
N ILE A 225 13.58 0.16 8.17
CA ILE A 225 14.26 1.09 7.27
C ILE A 225 13.20 1.65 6.32
N LYS A 226 13.19 2.97 6.19
CA LYS A 226 12.38 3.68 5.19
C LYS A 226 13.28 4.17 4.07
N ILE A 227 13.05 3.68 2.86
CA ILE A 227 13.67 4.21 1.65
C ILE A 227 13.10 5.60 1.39
N ARG A 228 14.00 6.56 1.13
CA ARG A 228 13.67 7.96 0.88
C ARG A 228 14.42 8.43 -0.36
N ASN A 229 13.89 9.43 -1.03
CA ASN A 229 14.58 10.07 -2.14
C ASN A 229 15.79 10.83 -1.56
N LYS A 230 17.00 10.36 -1.87
CA LYS A 230 18.27 10.99 -1.50
C LYS A 230 19.10 11.16 -2.76
N ASP A 231 19.90 10.14 -3.08
CA ASP A 231 20.88 10.18 -4.18
C ASP A 231 20.43 9.37 -5.41
N LYS A 232 19.43 8.50 -5.24
CA LYS A 232 18.83 7.67 -6.30
C LYS A 232 17.31 7.70 -6.20
N ALA A 233 16.61 7.47 -7.32
CA ALA A 233 15.16 7.35 -7.32
C ALA A 233 14.70 6.24 -6.36
N ILE A 234 13.58 6.45 -5.67
CA ILE A 234 13.08 5.53 -4.65
C ILE A 234 12.83 4.13 -5.22
N LEU A 235 12.26 4.05 -6.43
CA LEU A 235 12.01 2.78 -7.10
C LEU A 235 13.30 2.00 -7.36
N ASP A 236 14.38 2.67 -7.79
CA ASP A 236 15.67 2.00 -8.01
C ASP A 236 16.28 1.49 -6.70
N GLN A 237 16.14 2.25 -5.61
CA GLN A 237 16.56 1.79 -4.29
C GLN A 237 15.74 0.58 -3.80
N ILE A 238 14.43 0.56 -4.07
CA ILE A 238 13.54 -0.57 -3.75
C ILE A 238 14.01 -1.83 -4.50
N ILE A 239 14.29 -1.71 -5.79
CA ILE A 239 14.78 -2.83 -6.61
C ILE A 239 16.12 -3.34 -6.08
N GLN A 240 17.04 -2.44 -5.76
CA GLN A 240 18.33 -2.85 -5.20
C GLN A 240 18.16 -3.65 -3.90
N GLN A 241 17.17 -3.32 -3.06
CA GLN A 241 16.88 -4.12 -1.87
C GLN A 241 16.34 -5.50 -2.22
N ILE A 242 15.48 -5.59 -3.22
CA ILE A 242 14.90 -6.87 -3.68
C ILE A 242 15.97 -7.77 -4.31
N ASP A 243 16.87 -7.20 -5.11
CA ASP A 243 18.03 -7.90 -5.67
C ASP A 243 18.91 -8.48 -4.56
N ASN A 244 19.02 -7.76 -3.43
CA ASN A 244 19.69 -8.21 -2.20
C ASN A 244 18.83 -9.15 -1.33
N LYS A 245 17.71 -9.66 -1.84
CA LYS A 245 16.75 -10.54 -1.13
C LYS A 245 16.10 -9.92 0.11
N ASN A 246 16.05 -8.58 0.15
CA ASN A 246 15.26 -7.84 1.13
C ASN A 246 13.90 -7.48 0.53
N TYR A 247 12.82 -7.90 1.18
CA TYR A 247 11.46 -7.63 0.71
C TYR A 247 10.78 -6.52 1.53
N PRO A 248 9.96 -5.66 0.89
CA PRO A 248 9.13 -4.69 1.59
C PRO A 248 8.24 -5.34 2.65
N VAL A 249 7.91 -4.58 3.71
CA VAL A 249 7.07 -5.05 4.81
C VAL A 249 5.69 -5.48 4.32
N CYS A 250 5.14 -4.81 3.31
CA CYS A 250 3.86 -5.20 2.70
C CYS A 250 3.90 -6.58 2.03
N PHE A 251 5.06 -7.18 1.77
CA PHE A 251 5.17 -8.56 1.28
C PHE A 251 5.64 -9.57 2.33
N ARG A 252 5.74 -9.14 3.59
CA ARG A 252 5.94 -10.02 4.74
C ARG A 252 4.58 -10.43 5.29
N TRP A 253 3.83 -11.15 4.46
CA TRP A 253 2.55 -11.78 4.77
C TRP A 253 2.71 -12.88 5.83
N ARG A 254 2.99 -12.50 7.08
CA ARG A 254 2.93 -13.43 8.22
C ARG A 254 1.46 -13.54 8.65
N PHE A 255 0.73 -14.48 8.05
CA PHE A 255 -0.62 -14.85 8.46
C PHE A 255 -0.60 -15.71 9.73
#